data_AF-A0A9E3U5Y4-F1
#
_entry.id   AF-A0A9E3U5Y4-F1
#
_cell.length_a   1.000
_cell.length_b   1.000
_cell.length_c   1.000
_cell.angle_alpha   90.00
_cell.angle_beta   90.00
_cell.angle_gamma   90.00
#
_symmetry.space_group_name_H-M   'P 1'
#
loop_
_entity.id
_entity.type
_entity.pdbx_description
1 polymer ?
#
loop_
_entity_poly.entity_id
_entity_poly.type
_entity_poly.pdbx_seq_one_letter_code
_entity_poly.pdbx_strand_id
1 'polypeptide(L)'
;MLTLAVEPPPAFVAGEVAQPVLSQASGSRFTAWRATRSEPAGETLLAACAATPIPGWVDDMRASVDARTTGLTSAAGERMVGAPLEAHPDGKGGLLLLAPGGGATATEHGIARTFIGFDGHDLVTCFAACTSRAPVHRGGSRTCDASVASARVEGGTEPPRPGLVLGSVTWAVHHPARTASCGAVLVAALGTLAVVARRRPRSRI
;
A
#
# COMPACT_ATOMS: atom_id res chain seq x y z
N MET A 1 10.17 8.29 -12.99
CA MET A 1 8.73 8.00 -12.94
C MET A 1 8.48 6.52 -13.00
N LEU A 2 7.84 5.98 -11.97
CA LEU A 2 7.40 4.59 -11.92
C LEU A 2 6.06 4.44 -12.66
N THR A 3 5.97 3.45 -13.53
CA THR A 3 4.77 3.20 -14.36
C THR A 3 4.35 1.74 -14.29
N LEU A 4 3.03 1.50 -14.27
CA LEU A 4 2.46 0.15 -14.35
C LEU A 4 2.16 -0.22 -15.81
N ALA A 5 2.87 -1.22 -16.32
CA ALA A 5 2.66 -1.81 -17.63
C ALA A 5 1.68 -3.00 -17.52
N VAL A 6 0.55 -2.89 -18.22
CA VAL A 6 -0.51 -3.89 -18.32
C VAL A 6 -1.09 -3.80 -19.71
N GLU A 7 -1.10 -4.91 -20.44
CA GLU A 7 -1.67 -4.97 -21.78
C GLU A 7 -3.09 -5.56 -21.72
N PRO A 8 -4.12 -4.85 -22.21
CA PRO A 8 -5.47 -5.38 -22.22
C PRO A 8 -5.61 -6.54 -23.24
N PRO A 9 -6.47 -7.53 -22.98
CA PRO A 9 -6.75 -8.58 -23.96
C PRO A 9 -7.40 -8.01 -25.23
N PRO A 10 -7.38 -8.78 -26.35
CA PRO A 10 -8.19 -8.45 -27.52
C PRO A 10 -9.67 -8.26 -27.13
N ALA A 11 -10.35 -7.33 -27.81
CA ALA A 11 -11.75 -6.92 -27.56
C ALA A 11 -12.01 -6.07 -26.30
N PHE A 12 -11.00 -5.78 -25.47
CA PHE A 12 -11.13 -4.77 -24.42
C PHE A 12 -10.98 -3.36 -25.00
N VAL A 13 -11.93 -2.50 -24.70
CA VAL A 13 -11.94 -1.08 -25.11
C VAL A 13 -11.80 -0.17 -23.90
N ALA A 14 -11.40 1.08 -24.11
CA ALA A 14 -11.35 2.07 -23.03
C ALA A 14 -12.71 2.18 -22.31
N GLY A 15 -12.68 2.19 -20.99
CA GLY A 15 -13.87 2.30 -20.16
C GLY A 15 -13.68 3.27 -19.00
N GLU A 16 -14.78 3.63 -18.34
CA GLU A 16 -14.77 4.58 -17.23
C GLU A 16 -15.12 3.89 -15.91
N VAL A 17 -14.19 3.93 -14.95
CA VAL A 17 -14.42 3.50 -13.56
C VAL A 17 -14.15 4.70 -12.66
N ALA A 18 -15.08 5.00 -11.76
CA ALA A 18 -14.91 6.09 -10.81
C ALA A 18 -13.72 5.83 -9.88
N GLN A 19 -12.89 6.86 -9.68
CA GLN A 19 -11.80 6.79 -8.71
C GLN A 19 -12.36 6.76 -7.28
N PRO A 20 -11.86 5.87 -6.40
CA PRO A 20 -12.16 5.95 -4.98
C PRO A 20 -11.47 7.19 -4.37
N VAL A 21 -12.02 7.69 -3.26
CA VAL A 21 -11.47 8.86 -2.59
C VAL A 21 -10.14 8.50 -1.91
N LEU A 22 -9.08 9.23 -2.24
CA LEU A 22 -7.81 9.16 -1.51
C LEU A 22 -7.85 10.11 -0.30
N SER A 23 -7.12 9.75 0.75
CA SER A 23 -6.98 10.60 1.94
C SER A 23 -6.22 11.88 1.61
N GLN A 24 -6.93 13.02 1.58
CA GLN A 24 -6.34 14.34 1.35
C GLN A 24 -5.25 14.70 2.37
N ALA A 25 -5.42 14.27 3.63
CA ALA A 25 -4.46 14.52 4.70
C ALA A 25 -3.09 13.86 4.48
N SER A 26 -3.03 12.83 3.62
CA SER A 26 -1.78 12.13 3.29
C SER A 26 -1.01 12.74 2.11
N GLY A 27 -1.58 13.71 1.41
CA GLY A 27 -1.01 14.23 0.16
C GLY A 27 -1.02 13.23 -1.00
N SER A 28 -1.75 12.11 -0.86
CA SER A 28 -1.82 11.07 -1.87
C SER A 28 -2.56 11.54 -3.12
N ARG A 29 -2.04 11.18 -4.30
CA ARG A 29 -2.66 11.49 -5.60
C ARG A 29 -2.57 10.31 -6.56
N PHE A 30 -3.57 10.13 -7.41
CA PHE A 30 -3.45 9.20 -8.53
C PHE A 30 -2.47 9.74 -9.57
N THR A 31 -1.50 8.92 -9.96
CA THR A 31 -0.57 9.21 -11.06
C THR A 31 -0.97 8.47 -12.35
N ALA A 32 -1.71 7.38 -12.22
CA ALA A 32 -2.31 6.65 -13.33
C ALA A 32 -3.65 6.05 -12.92
N TRP A 33 -4.62 6.10 -13.84
CA TRP A 33 -5.92 5.45 -13.70
C TRP A 33 -6.45 5.11 -15.09
N ARG A 34 -6.38 3.83 -15.47
CA ARG A 34 -6.78 3.36 -16.80
C ARG A 34 -7.65 2.12 -16.68
N ALA A 35 -8.91 2.25 -17.07
CA ALA A 35 -9.83 1.13 -17.14
C ALA A 35 -10.10 0.74 -18.59
N THR A 36 -10.20 -0.56 -18.81
CA THR A 36 -10.67 -1.14 -20.08
C THR A 36 -11.76 -2.17 -19.78
N ARG A 37 -12.68 -2.36 -20.71
CA ARG A 37 -13.86 -3.21 -20.54
C ARG A 37 -14.10 -4.08 -21.77
N SER A 38 -14.62 -5.27 -21.51
CA SER A 38 -15.20 -6.14 -22.52
C SER A 38 -16.68 -6.32 -22.21
N GLU A 39 -17.56 -5.66 -22.99
CA GLU A 39 -19.01 -5.85 -22.86
C GLU A 39 -19.44 -7.31 -23.11
N PRO A 40 -18.91 -8.04 -24.13
CA PRO A 40 -19.27 -9.45 -24.34
C PRO A 40 -18.94 -10.36 -23.16
N ALA A 41 -17.82 -10.12 -22.49
CA ALA A 41 -17.39 -10.91 -21.34
C ALA A 41 -17.96 -10.38 -20.00
N GLY A 42 -18.51 -9.16 -19.97
CA GLY A 42 -18.89 -8.48 -18.74
C GLY A 42 -17.70 -8.22 -17.79
N GLU A 43 -16.49 -8.11 -18.35
CA GLU A 43 -15.24 -8.00 -17.61
C GLU A 43 -14.67 -6.57 -17.66
N THR A 44 -13.98 -6.18 -16.60
CA THR A 44 -13.24 -4.90 -16.51
C THR A 44 -11.82 -5.17 -16.04
N LEU A 45 -10.85 -4.59 -16.75
CA LEU A 45 -9.44 -4.56 -16.36
C LEU A 45 -9.07 -3.13 -15.99
N LEU A 46 -8.54 -2.94 -14.79
CA LEU A 46 -8.12 -1.66 -14.25
C LEU A 46 -6.63 -1.70 -13.90
N ALA A 47 -5.89 -0.71 -14.37
CA ALA A 47 -4.51 -0.46 -13.97
C ALA A 47 -4.43 0.94 -13.34
N ALA A 48 -3.95 1.02 -12.10
CA ALA A 48 -3.89 2.27 -11.35
C ALA A 48 -2.60 2.39 -10.54
N CYS A 49 -2.18 3.63 -10.31
CA CYS A 49 -1.07 3.98 -9.44
C CYS A 49 -1.42 5.22 -8.61
N ALA A 50 -1.04 5.22 -7.35
CA ALA A 50 -1.12 6.37 -6.45
C ALA A 50 0.25 6.67 -5.86
N ALA A 51 0.62 7.95 -5.86
CA ALA A 51 1.83 8.46 -5.24
C ALA A 51 1.49 9.11 -3.90
N THR A 52 2.26 8.78 -2.86
CA THR A 52 2.15 9.34 -1.51
C THR A 52 3.52 9.90 -1.09
N PRO A 53 3.62 11.18 -0.72
CA PRO A 53 4.88 11.72 -0.19
C PRO A 53 5.31 10.98 1.08
N ILE A 54 6.59 10.62 1.18
CA ILE A 54 7.16 9.98 2.37
C ILE A 54 8.44 10.68 2.85
N PRO A 55 8.64 10.85 4.17
CA PRO A 55 9.85 11.47 4.71
C PRO A 55 11.07 10.53 4.72
N GLY A 56 10.86 9.24 4.41
CA GLY A 56 11.86 8.18 4.44
C GLY A 56 11.18 6.80 4.48
N TRP A 57 11.95 5.75 4.19
CA TRP A 57 11.47 4.38 4.17
C TRP A 57 12.19 3.50 5.19
N VAL A 58 11.44 2.65 5.87
CA VAL A 58 11.95 1.49 6.63
C VAL A 58 11.07 0.29 6.29
N ASP A 59 11.65 -0.91 6.26
CA ASP A 59 10.94 -2.10 5.77
C ASP A 59 9.70 -2.46 6.61
N ASP A 60 9.67 -2.09 7.89
CA ASP A 60 8.51 -2.27 8.76
C ASP A 60 7.26 -1.51 8.26
N MET A 61 7.44 -0.45 7.47
CA MET A 61 6.32 0.28 6.86
C MET A 61 5.61 -0.56 5.79
N ARG A 62 6.27 -1.56 5.20
CA ARG A 62 5.76 -2.36 4.09
C ARG A 62 4.38 -2.95 4.38
N ALA A 63 4.20 -3.59 5.53
CA ALA A 63 2.91 -4.19 5.90
C ALA A 63 1.76 -3.17 5.94
N SER A 64 2.05 -1.95 6.42
CA SER A 64 1.05 -0.86 6.43
C SER A 64 0.73 -0.35 5.02
N VAL A 65 1.72 -0.31 4.14
CA VAL A 65 1.55 0.08 2.74
C VAL A 65 0.77 -0.99 1.97
N ASP A 66 1.10 -2.27 2.17
CA ASP A 66 0.38 -3.39 1.57
C ASP A 66 -1.10 -3.35 2.00
N ALA A 67 -1.39 -3.18 3.29
CA ALA A 67 -2.77 -3.09 3.79
C ALA A 67 -3.55 -1.93 3.15
N ARG A 68 -2.94 -0.75 3.00
CA ARG A 68 -3.57 0.40 2.32
C ARG A 68 -3.80 0.12 0.84
N THR A 69 -2.84 -0.53 0.17
CA THR A 69 -2.94 -0.88 -1.25
C THR A 69 -4.02 -1.93 -1.50
N THR A 70 -4.13 -2.92 -0.61
CA THR A 70 -5.22 -3.90 -0.60
C THR A 70 -6.56 -3.21 -0.41
N GLY A 71 -6.69 -2.28 0.56
CA GLY A 71 -7.91 -1.50 0.75
C GLY A 71 -8.31 -0.65 -0.45
N LEU A 72 -7.33 -0.01 -1.11
CA LEU A 72 -7.55 0.73 -2.35
C LEU A 72 -8.02 -0.18 -3.49
N THR A 73 -7.44 -1.37 -3.58
CA THR A 73 -7.80 -2.39 -4.58
C THR A 73 -9.22 -2.89 -4.38
N SER A 74 -9.63 -3.15 -3.12
CA SER A 74 -11.03 -3.47 -2.76
C SER A 74 -11.99 -2.38 -3.20
N ALA A 75 -11.68 -1.12 -2.84
CA ALA A 75 -12.52 0.03 -3.18
C ALA A 75 -12.63 0.23 -4.70
N ALA A 76 -11.55 0.01 -5.45
CA ALA A 76 -11.56 0.06 -6.90
C ALA A 76 -12.40 -1.09 -7.50
N GLY A 77 -12.27 -2.31 -6.98
CA GLY A 77 -13.08 -3.46 -7.37
C GLY A 77 -14.57 -3.22 -7.16
N GLU A 78 -14.95 -2.61 -6.02
CA GLU A 78 -16.33 -2.21 -5.75
C GLU A 78 -16.87 -1.27 -6.84
N ARG A 79 -16.06 -0.31 -7.31
CA ARG A 79 -16.45 0.61 -8.40
C ARG A 79 -16.51 -0.08 -9.76
N MET A 80 -15.73 -1.14 -9.99
CA MET A 80 -15.77 -1.91 -11.24
C MET A 80 -17.03 -2.79 -11.32
N VAL A 81 -17.39 -3.43 -10.21
CA VAL A 81 -18.51 -4.40 -10.14
C VAL A 81 -19.84 -3.73 -9.78
N GLY A 82 -19.82 -2.64 -9.02
CA GLY A 82 -21.02 -1.98 -8.50
C GLY A 82 -21.57 -2.62 -7.21
N ALA A 83 -20.78 -3.45 -6.53
CA ALA A 83 -21.14 -4.10 -5.27
C ALA A 83 -19.91 -4.16 -4.34
N PRO A 84 -20.09 -4.16 -3.01
CA PRO A 84 -18.97 -4.24 -2.07
C PRO A 84 -18.08 -5.46 -2.34
N LEU A 85 -16.76 -5.29 -2.25
CA LEU A 85 -15.78 -6.37 -2.38
C LEU A 85 -14.68 -6.25 -1.32
N GLU A 86 -14.10 -7.39 -0.96
CA GLU A 86 -12.94 -7.50 -0.10
C GLU A 86 -11.77 -8.16 -0.86
N ALA A 87 -10.60 -7.54 -0.79
CA ALA A 87 -9.37 -8.11 -1.33
C ALA A 87 -8.67 -8.98 -0.28
N HIS A 88 -8.43 -10.24 -0.62
CA HIS A 88 -7.79 -11.24 0.24
C HIS A 88 -6.53 -11.80 -0.44
N PRO A 89 -5.42 -12.04 0.28
CA PRO A 89 -4.24 -12.67 -0.31
C PRO A 89 -4.56 -14.05 -0.91
N ASP A 90 -4.06 -14.31 -2.12
CA ASP A 90 -4.28 -15.59 -2.83
C ASP A 90 -3.23 -16.67 -2.49
N GLY A 91 -2.24 -16.34 -1.66
CA GLY A 91 -1.11 -17.20 -1.30
C GLY A 91 -0.01 -17.32 -2.36
N LYS A 92 -0.15 -16.65 -3.51
CA LYS A 92 0.79 -16.65 -4.65
C LYS A 92 1.35 -15.25 -4.96
N GLY A 93 1.07 -14.27 -4.10
CA GLY A 93 1.52 -12.88 -4.27
C GLY A 93 0.53 -11.99 -5.03
N GLY A 94 -0.70 -12.47 -5.25
CA GLY A 94 -1.83 -11.71 -5.74
C GLY A 94 -2.92 -11.55 -4.68
N LEU A 95 -4.05 -11.01 -5.12
CA LEU A 95 -5.25 -10.79 -4.33
C LEU A 95 -6.46 -11.42 -5.05
N LEU A 96 -7.35 -12.03 -4.30
CA LEU A 96 -8.70 -12.40 -4.72
C LEU A 96 -9.66 -11.29 -4.31
N LEU A 97 -10.57 -10.91 -5.20
CA LEU A 97 -11.64 -9.94 -4.93
C LEU A 97 -12.93 -10.71 -4.69
N LEU A 98 -13.38 -10.73 -3.43
CA LEU A 98 -14.45 -11.57 -2.93
C LEU A 98 -15.63 -10.73 -2.46
N ALA A 99 -16.84 -11.26 -2.57
CA ALA A 99 -18.00 -10.67 -1.89
C ALA A 99 -17.80 -10.71 -0.36
N PRO A 100 -18.28 -9.69 0.41
CA PRO A 100 -18.11 -9.64 1.85
C PRO A 100 -18.78 -10.80 2.57
N GLY A 101 -18.22 -11.20 3.71
CA GLY A 101 -18.90 -12.11 4.65
C GLY A 101 -18.76 -13.62 4.37
N GLY A 102 -17.95 -14.02 3.39
CA GLY A 102 -17.67 -15.44 3.15
C GLY A 102 -16.20 -15.75 3.29
N GLY A 103 -15.86 -16.71 4.15
CA GLY A 103 -14.51 -17.29 4.20
C GLY A 103 -14.23 -18.13 2.93
N ALA A 104 -13.96 -19.42 3.10
CA ALA A 104 -13.67 -20.30 1.96
C ALA A 104 -14.81 -20.46 0.93
N THR A 105 -16.01 -19.95 1.23
CA THR A 105 -17.23 -20.04 0.41
C THR A 105 -17.61 -18.72 -0.26
N ALA A 106 -16.84 -17.64 -0.08
CA ALA A 106 -17.15 -16.38 -0.73
C ALA A 106 -17.05 -16.48 -2.25
N THR A 107 -18.00 -15.82 -2.88
CA THR A 107 -18.10 -15.67 -4.31
C THR A 107 -16.97 -14.78 -4.84
N GLU A 108 -16.25 -15.25 -5.85
CA GLU A 108 -15.11 -14.56 -6.43
C GLU A 108 -15.54 -13.68 -7.61
N HIS A 109 -15.26 -12.39 -7.52
CA HIS A 109 -15.56 -11.40 -8.56
C HIS A 109 -14.34 -11.01 -9.39
N GLY A 110 -13.14 -11.18 -8.87
CA GLY A 110 -11.93 -10.80 -9.57
C GLY A 110 -10.64 -11.24 -8.93
N ILE A 111 -9.55 -10.90 -9.59
CA ILE A 111 -8.19 -11.00 -9.06
C ILE A 111 -7.49 -9.66 -9.21
N ALA A 112 -6.47 -9.43 -8.40
CA ALA A 112 -5.60 -8.28 -8.53
C ALA A 112 -4.15 -8.62 -8.18
N ARG A 113 -3.24 -7.77 -8.64
CA ARG A 113 -1.82 -7.82 -8.30
C ARG A 113 -1.36 -6.43 -7.92
N THR A 114 -0.71 -6.31 -6.78
CA THR A 114 -0.23 -5.04 -6.23
C THR A 114 1.27 -4.92 -6.40
N PHE A 115 1.74 -3.68 -6.45
CA PHE A 115 3.15 -3.33 -6.59
C PHE A 115 3.45 -2.12 -5.73
N ILE A 116 4.66 -2.12 -5.17
CA ILE A 116 5.21 -0.99 -4.43
C ILE A 116 6.53 -0.60 -5.08
N GLY A 117 6.73 0.68 -5.30
CA GLY A 117 8.03 1.24 -5.63
C GLY A 117 8.11 2.71 -5.23
N PHE A 118 9.13 3.40 -5.73
CA PHE A 118 9.44 4.76 -5.34
C PHE A 118 9.72 5.62 -6.56
N ASP A 119 9.38 6.90 -6.46
CA ASP A 119 9.72 7.92 -7.46
C ASP A 119 10.17 9.20 -6.72
N GLY A 120 11.48 9.33 -6.55
CA GLY A 120 12.06 10.42 -5.75
C GLY A 120 11.67 10.30 -4.28
N HIS A 121 10.86 11.25 -3.79
CA HIS A 121 10.36 11.30 -2.41
C HIS A 121 8.94 10.72 -2.25
N ASP A 122 8.36 10.18 -3.32
CA ASP A 122 7.04 9.57 -3.29
C ASP A 122 7.15 8.04 -3.22
N LEU A 123 6.37 7.46 -2.31
CA LEU A 123 6.00 6.05 -2.34
C LEU A 123 4.90 5.88 -3.39
N VAL A 124 5.11 5.00 -4.36
CA VAL A 124 4.14 4.72 -5.41
C VAL A 124 3.59 3.31 -5.19
N THR A 125 2.28 3.22 -4.97
CA THR A 125 1.55 1.96 -4.91
C THR A 125 0.74 1.80 -6.19
N CYS A 126 0.89 0.68 -6.86
CA CYS A 126 0.18 0.38 -8.09
C CYS A 126 -0.59 -0.94 -7.95
N PHE A 127 -1.64 -1.11 -8.73
CA PHE A 127 -2.33 -2.39 -8.86
C PHE A 127 -2.93 -2.57 -10.24
N ALA A 128 -2.95 -3.82 -10.68
CA ALA A 128 -3.73 -4.28 -11.82
C ALA A 128 -4.84 -5.19 -11.29
N ALA A 129 -6.08 -4.98 -11.72
CA ALA A 129 -7.24 -5.76 -11.26
C ALA A 129 -8.12 -6.17 -12.46
N CYS A 130 -8.57 -7.43 -12.46
CA CYS A 130 -9.50 -7.98 -13.42
C CYS A 130 -10.75 -8.43 -12.66
N THR A 131 -11.91 -7.90 -13.03
CA THR A 131 -13.20 -8.25 -12.40
C THR A 131 -14.23 -8.63 -13.44
N SER A 132 -15.21 -9.46 -13.05
CA SER A 132 -16.41 -9.75 -13.83
C SER A 132 -17.67 -9.29 -13.07
N ARG A 133 -18.66 -8.78 -13.81
CA ARG A 133 -19.99 -8.46 -13.26
C ARG A 133 -20.68 -9.72 -12.73
N ALA A 134 -20.59 -10.82 -13.48
CA ALA A 134 -21.08 -12.11 -13.05
C ALA A 134 -20.00 -12.80 -12.20
N PRO A 135 -20.35 -13.34 -11.03
CA PRO A 135 -19.40 -14.07 -10.21
C PRO A 135 -18.86 -15.29 -10.95
N VAL A 136 -17.59 -15.59 -10.72
CA VAL A 136 -16.94 -16.78 -11.28
C VAL A 136 -16.80 -17.80 -10.16
N HIS A 137 -16.98 -19.09 -10.48
CA HIS A 137 -16.61 -20.14 -9.54
C HIS A 137 -15.13 -20.02 -9.16
N ARG A 138 -14.78 -20.28 -7.90
CA ARG A 138 -13.39 -20.18 -7.43
C ARG A 138 -12.46 -21.00 -8.34
N GLY A 139 -11.46 -20.33 -8.91
CA GLY A 139 -10.52 -20.94 -9.86
C GLY A 139 -10.98 -20.99 -11.31
N GLY A 140 -12.14 -20.41 -11.64
CA GLY A 140 -12.52 -20.14 -13.03
C GLY A 140 -11.69 -19.00 -13.62
N SER A 141 -11.43 -19.06 -14.92
CA SER A 141 -10.60 -18.07 -15.63
C SER A 141 -11.46 -16.95 -16.18
N ARG A 142 -11.00 -15.71 -16.01
CA ARG A 142 -11.46 -14.53 -16.77
C ARG A 142 -10.52 -14.28 -17.94
N THR A 143 -10.99 -13.55 -18.94
CA THR A 143 -10.21 -13.20 -20.12
C THR A 143 -9.04 -12.28 -19.77
N CYS A 144 -9.22 -11.38 -18.79
CA CYS A 144 -8.17 -10.46 -18.33
C CYS A 144 -7.22 -11.01 -17.25
N ASP A 145 -7.35 -12.27 -16.81
CA ASP A 145 -6.49 -12.81 -15.73
C ASP A 145 -5.01 -12.83 -16.13
N ALA A 146 -4.71 -13.22 -17.38
CA ALA A 146 -3.35 -13.24 -17.89
C ALA A 146 -2.70 -11.84 -17.94
N SER A 147 -3.50 -10.80 -18.19
CA SER A 147 -3.03 -9.40 -18.17
C SER A 147 -2.64 -8.95 -16.76
N VAL A 148 -3.41 -9.36 -15.75
CA VAL A 148 -3.06 -9.11 -14.33
C VAL A 148 -1.82 -9.89 -13.92
N ALA A 149 -1.72 -11.16 -14.33
CA ALA A 149 -0.58 -12.00 -14.01
C ALA A 149 0.73 -11.48 -14.64
N SER A 150 0.68 -10.96 -15.87
CA SER A 150 1.83 -10.40 -16.58
C SER A 150 2.11 -8.92 -16.28
N ALA A 151 1.26 -8.27 -15.47
CA ALA A 151 1.45 -6.90 -15.03
C ALA A 151 2.81 -6.72 -14.37
N ARG A 152 3.48 -5.61 -14.67
CA ARG A 152 4.79 -5.27 -14.11
C ARG A 152 4.95 -3.77 -13.95
N VAL A 153 5.79 -3.38 -13.00
CA VAL A 153 6.24 -2.00 -12.87
C VAL A 153 7.52 -1.79 -13.67
N GLU A 154 7.62 -0.62 -14.31
CA GLU A 154 8.77 -0.17 -15.08
C GLU A 154 9.28 1.15 -14.48
N GLY A 155 10.60 1.34 -14.47
CA GLY A 155 11.25 2.50 -13.87
C GLY A 155 11.26 2.48 -12.33
N GLY A 156 11.34 3.66 -11.74
CA GLY A 156 11.42 3.88 -10.29
C GLY A 156 12.84 4.18 -9.77
N THR A 157 12.90 4.52 -8.49
CA THR A 157 14.15 4.82 -7.76
C THR A 157 14.30 3.94 -6.53
N GLU A 158 15.49 3.93 -5.93
CA GLU A 158 15.68 3.31 -4.61
C GLU A 158 14.80 3.99 -3.55
N PRO A 159 14.41 3.26 -2.49
CA PRO A 159 13.68 3.85 -1.37
C PRO A 159 14.46 5.00 -0.73
N PRO A 160 13.81 6.12 -0.39
CA PRO A 160 14.47 7.22 0.30
C PRO A 160 14.97 6.74 1.67
N ARG A 161 16.25 7.01 1.96
CA ARG A 161 16.85 6.63 3.24
C ARG A 161 16.05 7.21 4.41
N PRO A 162 15.87 6.46 5.50
CA PRO A 162 15.21 6.99 6.67
C PRO A 162 16.06 8.11 7.28
N GLY A 163 15.42 9.22 7.66
CA GLY A 163 16.06 10.23 8.50
C GLY A 163 16.39 9.69 9.89
N LEU A 164 17.21 10.44 10.65
CA LEU A 164 17.68 10.02 11.99
C LEU A 164 16.55 9.67 12.95
N VAL A 165 15.46 10.44 12.94
CA VAL A 165 14.29 10.20 13.80
C VAL A 165 13.62 8.88 13.44
N LEU A 166 13.29 8.65 12.16
CA LEU A 166 12.63 7.41 11.74
C LEU A 166 13.53 6.20 12.00
N GLY A 167 14.82 6.29 11.65
CA GLY A 167 15.79 5.22 11.88
C GLY A 167 15.98 4.89 13.36
N SER A 168 16.03 5.91 14.24
CA SER A 168 16.17 5.67 15.69
C SER A 168 14.92 5.06 16.31
N VAL A 169 13.72 5.47 15.89
CA VAL A 169 12.46 4.87 16.35
C VAL A 169 12.39 3.40 15.93
N THR A 170 12.67 3.10 14.65
CA THR A 170 12.70 1.72 14.15
C THR A 170 13.73 0.88 14.91
N TRP A 171 14.95 1.40 15.10
CA TRP A 171 15.97 0.69 15.88
C TRP A 171 15.51 0.41 17.30
N ALA A 172 14.86 1.38 17.95
CA ALA A 172 14.40 1.28 19.33
C ALA A 172 13.32 0.21 19.51
N VAL A 173 12.41 0.07 18.53
CA VAL A 173 11.38 -0.98 18.50
C VAL A 173 12.01 -2.37 18.43
N HIS A 174 13.09 -2.54 17.67
CA HIS A 174 13.79 -3.82 17.53
C HIS A 174 14.80 -4.12 18.64
N HIS A 175 15.16 -3.12 19.48
CA HIS A 175 16.13 -3.28 20.55
C HIS A 175 15.62 -2.75 21.91
N PRO A 176 14.45 -3.23 22.40
CA PRO A 176 13.76 -2.63 23.54
C PRO A 176 14.62 -2.62 24.82
N ALA A 177 15.39 -3.67 25.06
CA ALA A 177 16.28 -3.76 26.21
C ALA A 177 17.41 -2.72 26.17
N ARG A 178 17.98 -2.46 24.97
CA ARG A 178 19.02 -1.44 24.81
C ARG A 178 18.43 -0.04 24.93
N THR A 179 17.27 0.20 24.32
CA THR A 179 16.53 1.46 24.45
C THR A 179 16.20 1.78 25.91
N ALA A 180 15.71 0.80 26.67
CA ALA A 180 15.42 0.96 28.10
C ALA A 180 16.69 1.31 28.90
N SER A 181 17.81 0.64 28.61
CA SER A 181 19.08 0.91 29.27
C SER A 181 19.63 2.31 28.95
N CYS A 182 19.59 2.73 27.68
CA CYS A 182 19.97 4.09 27.27
C CYS A 182 19.06 5.15 27.91
N GLY A 183 17.75 4.91 27.96
CA GLY A 183 16.78 5.79 28.61
C GLY A 183 17.06 5.93 30.11
N ALA A 184 17.34 4.83 30.81
CA ALA A 184 17.69 4.83 32.22
C ALA A 184 18.98 5.63 32.50
N VAL A 185 20.01 5.46 31.66
CA VAL A 185 21.25 6.25 31.75
C VAL A 185 20.99 7.74 31.55
N LEU A 186 20.15 8.10 30.58
CA LEU A 186 19.83 9.50 30.26
C LEU A 186 19.04 10.17 31.39
N VAL A 187 18.06 9.47 31.97
CA VAL A 187 17.32 9.92 33.15
C VAL A 187 18.26 10.08 34.36
N ALA A 188 19.16 9.12 34.60
CA ALA A 188 20.13 9.21 35.69
C ALA A 188 21.11 10.37 35.50
N ALA A 189 21.58 10.61 34.27
CA ALA A 189 22.46 11.74 33.95
C ALA A 189 21.76 13.10 34.12
N LEU A 190 20.50 13.23 33.67
CA LEU A 190 19.71 14.45 33.89
C LEU A 190 19.39 14.66 35.37
N GLY A 191 19.07 13.59 36.10
CA GLY A 191 18.84 13.64 37.54
C GLY A 191 20.09 14.10 38.30
N THR A 192 21.27 13.56 37.96
CA THR A 192 22.53 13.98 38.57
C THR A 192 22.88 15.42 38.22
N LEU A 193 22.72 15.85 36.97
CA LEU A 193 22.91 17.25 36.56
C LEU A 193 21.95 18.20 37.29
N ALA A 194 20.67 17.84 37.45
CA ALA A 194 19.70 18.64 38.18
C ALA A 194 20.05 18.78 39.66
N VAL A 195 20.54 17.70 40.29
CA VAL A 195 21.04 17.73 41.68
C VAL A 195 22.28 18.62 41.80
N VAL A 196 23.24 18.49 40.88
CA VAL A 196 24.46 19.31 40.86
C VAL A 196 24.15 20.79 40.60
N ALA A 197 23.23 21.08 39.67
CA ALA A 197 22.78 22.45 39.40
C ALA A 197 22.08 23.09 40.61
N ARG A 198 21.28 22.32 41.36
CA ARG A 198 20.67 22.78 42.62
C ARG A 198 21.67 22.96 43.77
N ARG A 199 22.80 22.24 43.74
CA ARG A 199 23.87 22.34 44.75
C ARG A 199 24.88 23.45 44.47
N ARG A 200 24.77 24.21 43.38
CA ARG A 200 25.62 25.40 43.20
C ARG A 200 25.34 26.39 44.34
N PRO A 201 26.34 26.79 45.14
CA PRO A 201 26.14 27.81 46.16
C PRO A 201 25.71 29.10 45.46
N ARG A 202 24.62 29.72 45.95
CA ARG A 202 24.31 31.11 45.59
C ARG A 202 25.55 31.92 45.93
N SER A 203 26.21 32.49 44.91
CA SER A 203 27.27 33.47 45.17
C SER A 203 26.62 34.60 45.97
N ARG A 204 26.98 34.70 47.25
CA ARG A 204 26.62 35.87 48.05
C ARG A 204 27.34 37.06 47.42
N ILE A 205 26.57 37.87 46.68
CA ILE A 205 26.89 39.28 46.46
C ILE A 205 26.56 40.00 47.75
#